data_AF-A0A9P0VP05-F1
#
_entry.id   AF-A0A9P0VP05-F1
#
_cell.length_a   1.000
_cell.length_b   1.000
_cell.length_c   1.000
_cell.angle_alpha   90.00
_cell.angle_beta   90.00
_cell.angle_gamma   90.00
#
_symmetry.space_group_name_H-M   'P 1'
#
loop_
_entity.id
_entity.type
_entity.pdbx_description
1 polymer ?
#
loop_
_entity_poly.entity_id
_entity_poly.type
_entity_poly.pdbx_seq_one_letter_code
_entity_poly.pdbx_strand_id
1 'polypeptide(L)'
;MLRIMEEDRCAFLEETGVALAKQRSIISILRKERDALLEDASVARCAIHKRKDEEFTEKVAMLASEKEEKERVLKEEKERLKELDEQIRKLEDNIRVLRPKSAVPDEDYIQRLASGQRSIQILQNRLGNTIKKFCNILAENKRLREEIDHLLKERSHFNEVCEKLLRDVNTGKKFMVELIEHTTVAFDQREEFCSKLELLKKRTMVDELAHTEEMREIHRQLDHDLTLREFLSVKGQKRILKDLEEKERIRLEDEAESLENQLLVYEKTLEQIQQFIDEKSVDRIASQYLKQEEENFALFNYVNELNHEIELLNACILEMQEQIDEQIEMSSIRAKERQATLKSLKLDLEAAEKKANEDKENLEKAKEELHAVLDGIEEVFYIASCDRGPILDLLGNSSDINLFNVKIYLGTIEKKISSIVTKLYFAEKAILKHSKKFSSKEEPVTPIQ
;
A
#
# COMPACT_ATOMS: atom_id res chain seq x y z
N MET A 1 -33.54 55.52 185.35
CA MET A 1 -32.52 54.90 184.47
C MET A 1 -32.94 53.46 184.12
N LEU A 2 -34.10 53.09 183.57
CA LEU A 2 -35.29 53.71 182.92
C LEU A 2 -35.10 54.44 181.58
N ARG A 3 -34.11 54.08 180.74
CA ARG A 3 -34.25 54.29 179.28
C ARG A 3 -33.14 53.65 178.43
N ILE A 4 -31.90 53.65 178.92
CA ILE A 4 -30.72 53.35 178.08
C ILE A 4 -30.50 51.84 177.88
N MET A 5 -30.80 50.97 178.86
CA MET A 5 -30.64 49.52 178.68
C MET A 5 -31.80 48.84 177.96
N GLU A 6 -32.97 49.49 177.84
CA GLU A 6 -34.07 49.03 176.97
C GLU A 6 -33.80 49.36 175.49
N GLU A 7 -33.06 50.44 175.20
CA GLU A 7 -32.61 50.76 173.84
C GLU A 7 -31.55 49.77 173.32
N ASP A 8 -30.57 49.37 174.14
CA ASP A 8 -29.59 48.35 173.73
C ASP A 8 -30.20 46.94 173.58
N ARG A 9 -31.27 46.63 174.32
CA ARG A 9 -31.99 45.35 174.19
C ARG A 9 -32.84 45.28 172.92
N CYS A 10 -33.33 46.42 172.41
CA CYS A 10 -34.09 46.47 171.16
C CYS A 10 -33.17 46.46 169.92
N ALA A 11 -32.05 47.19 169.94
CA ALA A 11 -31.10 47.21 168.81
C ALA A 11 -30.46 45.84 168.54
N PHE A 12 -30.09 45.08 169.58
CA PHE A 12 -29.46 43.76 169.42
C PHE A 12 -30.46 42.67 168.95
N LEU A 13 -31.75 42.82 169.24
CA LEU A 13 -32.80 41.88 168.80
C LEU A 13 -33.25 42.14 167.35
N GLU A 14 -33.24 43.40 166.89
CA GLU A 14 -33.52 43.72 165.48
C GLU A 14 -32.38 43.25 164.55
N GLU A 15 -31.11 43.45 164.92
CA GLU A 15 -29.98 43.07 164.07
C GLU A 15 -29.79 41.54 163.97
N THR A 16 -30.04 40.81 165.07
CA THR A 16 -29.94 39.34 165.08
C THR A 16 -31.13 38.66 164.37
N GLY A 17 -32.32 39.26 164.40
CA GLY A 17 -33.50 38.76 163.68
C GLY A 17 -33.36 38.83 162.15
N VAL A 18 -32.79 39.92 161.63
CA VAL A 18 -32.59 40.13 160.17
C VAL A 18 -31.51 39.19 159.60
N ALA A 19 -30.46 38.90 160.36
CA ALA A 19 -29.42 37.94 159.96
C ALA A 19 -29.96 36.49 159.88
N LEU A 20 -30.80 36.09 160.84
CA LEU A 20 -31.44 34.76 160.87
C LEU A 20 -32.47 34.57 159.75
N ALA A 21 -33.19 35.62 159.35
CA ALA A 21 -34.13 35.58 158.23
C ALA A 21 -33.41 35.38 156.87
N LYS A 22 -32.29 36.07 156.65
CA LYS A 22 -31.45 35.91 155.44
C LYS A 22 -30.86 34.50 155.34
N GLN A 23 -30.35 33.95 156.45
CA GLN A 23 -29.82 32.58 156.46
C GLN A 23 -30.89 31.52 156.17
N ARG A 24 -32.12 31.68 156.68
CA ARG A 24 -33.23 30.75 156.38
C ARG A 24 -33.69 30.82 154.92
N SER A 25 -33.68 32.00 154.31
CA SER A 25 -34.02 32.18 152.88
C SER A 25 -33.00 31.47 151.96
N ILE A 26 -31.70 31.63 152.23
CA ILE A 26 -30.63 30.97 151.45
C ILE A 26 -30.70 29.44 151.58
N ILE A 27 -30.95 28.92 152.79
CA ILE A 27 -31.13 27.47 153.00
C ILE A 27 -32.34 26.93 152.24
N SER A 28 -33.43 27.70 152.11
CA SER A 28 -34.59 27.29 151.31
C SER A 28 -34.30 27.26 149.80
N ILE A 29 -33.46 28.17 149.29
CA ILE A 29 -33.09 28.21 147.86
C ILE A 29 -32.16 27.03 147.54
N LEU A 30 -31.13 26.82 148.36
CA LEU A 30 -30.18 25.71 148.17
C LEU A 30 -30.85 24.33 148.30
N ARG A 31 -31.89 24.19 149.13
CA ARG A 31 -32.69 22.95 149.19
C ARG A 31 -33.50 22.73 147.92
N LYS A 32 -34.10 23.78 147.34
CA LYS A 32 -34.80 23.68 146.06
C LYS A 32 -33.86 23.34 144.90
N GLU A 33 -32.66 23.92 144.85
CA GLU A 33 -31.64 23.56 143.84
C GLU A 33 -31.14 22.13 144.00
N ARG A 34 -30.89 21.68 145.24
CA ARG A 34 -30.53 20.29 145.51
C ARG A 34 -31.61 19.32 145.03
N ASP A 35 -32.87 19.62 145.29
CA ASP A 35 -33.99 18.75 144.90
C ASP A 35 -34.14 18.71 143.37
N ALA A 36 -34.01 19.85 142.68
CA ALA A 36 -34.01 19.89 141.22
C ALA A 36 -32.85 19.10 140.60
N LEU A 37 -31.62 19.23 141.13
CA LEU A 37 -30.45 18.49 140.63
C LEU A 37 -30.55 16.99 140.92
N LEU A 38 -31.17 16.58 142.03
CA LEU A 38 -31.45 15.18 142.32
C LEU A 38 -32.50 14.61 141.38
N GLU A 39 -33.51 15.40 141.02
CA GLU A 39 -34.52 15.02 140.04
C GLU A 39 -33.90 14.83 138.65
N ASP A 40 -33.06 15.76 138.18
CA ASP A 40 -32.33 15.65 136.91
C ASP A 40 -31.36 14.45 136.90
N ALA A 41 -30.64 14.21 138.00
CA ALA A 41 -29.77 13.05 138.14
C ALA A 41 -30.56 11.72 138.17
N SER A 42 -31.78 11.72 138.68
CA SER A 42 -32.68 10.56 138.64
C SER A 42 -33.19 10.29 137.23
N VAL A 43 -33.56 11.33 136.48
CA VAL A 43 -34.04 11.24 135.09
C VAL A 43 -32.91 10.77 134.16
N ALA A 44 -31.68 11.25 134.36
CA ALA A 44 -30.51 10.77 133.63
C ALA A 44 -30.15 9.31 133.99
N ARG A 45 -30.46 8.87 135.22
CA ARG A 45 -30.25 7.48 135.67
C ARG A 45 -31.45 6.56 135.45
N CYS A 46 -32.55 7.06 134.89
CA CYS A 46 -33.71 6.24 134.56
C CYS A 46 -33.30 5.12 133.62
N ALA A 47 -33.82 3.92 133.89
CA ALA A 47 -33.50 2.70 133.16
C ALA A 47 -33.74 2.81 131.64
N ILE A 48 -34.66 3.70 131.21
CA ILE A 48 -34.97 3.98 129.81
C ILE A 48 -33.78 4.66 129.10
N HIS A 49 -33.09 5.60 129.74
CA HIS A 49 -31.96 6.30 129.13
C HIS A 49 -30.71 5.42 129.07
N LYS A 50 -30.44 4.60 130.10
CA LYS A 50 -29.36 3.60 130.06
C LYS A 50 -29.55 2.56 128.95
N ARG A 51 -30.77 2.07 128.77
CA ARG A 51 -31.09 1.11 127.70
C ARG A 51 -30.94 1.74 126.31
N LYS A 52 -31.31 3.02 126.16
CA LYS A 52 -31.08 3.76 124.91
C LYS A 52 -29.58 3.96 124.65
N ASP A 53 -28.78 4.29 125.66
CA ASP A 53 -27.33 4.40 125.54
C ASP A 53 -26.69 3.06 125.15
N GLU A 54 -27.11 1.95 125.76
CA GLU A 54 -26.67 0.60 125.38
C GLU A 54 -27.03 0.28 123.91
N GLU A 55 -28.27 0.53 123.49
CA GLU A 55 -28.71 0.36 122.10
C GLU A 55 -27.93 1.28 121.12
N PHE A 56 -27.56 2.49 121.54
CA PHE A 56 -26.70 3.38 120.75
C PHE A 56 -25.27 2.87 120.68
N THR A 57 -24.70 2.36 121.78
CA THR A 57 -23.35 1.78 121.77
C THR A 57 -23.26 0.53 120.92
N GLU A 58 -24.29 -0.33 120.93
CA GLU A 58 -24.38 -1.49 120.04
C GLU A 58 -24.49 -1.06 118.57
N LYS A 59 -25.30 -0.06 118.25
CA LYS A 59 -25.37 0.51 116.89
C LYS A 59 -24.05 1.11 116.45
N VAL A 60 -23.35 1.83 117.32
CA VAL A 60 -22.03 2.40 117.02
C VAL A 60 -20.99 1.30 116.80
N ALA A 61 -21.01 0.24 117.60
CA ALA A 61 -20.12 -0.91 117.42
C ALA A 61 -20.40 -1.66 116.10
N MET A 62 -21.67 -1.86 115.75
CA MET A 62 -22.07 -2.44 114.47
C MET A 62 -21.62 -1.57 113.29
N LEU A 63 -21.84 -0.25 113.35
CA LEU A 63 -21.40 0.68 112.31
C LEU A 63 -19.87 0.76 112.20
N ALA A 64 -19.14 0.64 113.31
CA ALA A 64 -17.68 0.59 113.31
C ALA A 64 -17.17 -0.70 112.63
N SER A 65 -17.79 -1.85 112.94
CA SER A 65 -17.49 -3.13 112.28
C SER A 65 -17.79 -3.09 110.78
N GLU A 66 -18.94 -2.53 110.37
CA GLU A 66 -19.28 -2.34 108.95
C GLU A 66 -18.30 -1.39 108.23
N LYS A 67 -17.81 -0.36 108.93
CA LYS A 67 -16.81 0.56 108.38
C LYS A 67 -15.47 -0.15 108.19
N GLU A 68 -15.00 -0.92 109.17
CA GLU A 68 -13.77 -1.71 109.06
C GLU A 68 -13.85 -2.73 107.92
N GLU A 69 -15.00 -3.40 107.78
CA GLU A 69 -15.25 -4.35 106.68
C GLU A 69 -15.20 -3.65 105.31
N LYS A 70 -15.87 -2.50 105.16
CA LYS A 70 -15.82 -1.70 103.92
C LYS A 70 -14.42 -1.15 103.65
N GLU A 71 -13.68 -0.74 104.66
CA GLU A 71 -12.29 -0.31 104.52
C GLU A 71 -11.36 -1.46 104.09
N ARG A 72 -11.61 -2.69 104.56
CA ARG A 72 -10.91 -3.89 104.09
C ARG A 72 -11.19 -4.15 102.61
N VAL A 73 -12.46 -4.18 102.22
CA VAL A 73 -12.85 -4.38 100.80
C VAL A 73 -12.29 -3.27 99.91
N LEU A 74 -12.29 -2.01 100.38
CA LEU A 74 -11.69 -0.89 99.63
C LEU A 74 -10.18 -1.07 99.43
N LYS A 75 -9.46 -1.63 100.41
CA LYS A 75 -8.03 -1.92 100.27
C LYS A 75 -7.81 -3.04 99.25
N GLU A 76 -8.58 -4.12 99.32
CA GLU A 76 -8.51 -5.24 98.36
C GLU A 76 -8.80 -4.75 96.92
N GLU A 77 -9.82 -3.92 96.72
CA GLU A 77 -10.13 -3.34 95.40
C GLU A 77 -9.05 -2.37 94.91
N LYS A 78 -8.43 -1.60 95.80
CA LYS A 78 -7.28 -0.74 95.43
C LYS A 78 -6.07 -1.56 95.03
N GLU A 79 -5.84 -2.71 95.65
CA GLU A 79 -4.77 -3.64 95.26
C GLU A 79 -5.06 -4.26 93.90
N ARG A 80 -6.30 -4.71 93.65
CA ARG A 80 -6.73 -5.19 92.32
C ARG A 80 -6.57 -4.14 91.24
N LEU A 81 -6.90 -2.87 91.51
CA LEU A 81 -6.68 -1.78 90.56
C LEU A 81 -5.20 -1.58 90.24
N LYS A 82 -4.31 -1.64 91.24
CA LYS A 82 -2.86 -1.56 91.02
C LYS A 82 -2.35 -2.71 90.18
N GLU A 83 -2.83 -3.93 90.43
CA GLU A 83 -2.48 -5.11 89.62
C GLU A 83 -2.94 -4.96 88.18
N LEU A 84 -4.17 -4.49 87.95
CA LEU A 84 -4.70 -4.20 86.61
C LEU A 84 -3.89 -3.10 85.92
N ASP A 85 -3.54 -2.02 86.60
CA ASP A 85 -2.69 -0.94 86.05
C ASP A 85 -1.30 -1.44 85.66
N GLU A 86 -0.76 -2.42 86.40
CA GLU A 86 0.51 -3.03 86.09
C GLU A 86 0.42 -4.01 84.91
N GLN A 87 -0.69 -4.74 84.79
CA GLN A 87 -0.98 -5.55 83.60
C GLN A 87 -1.20 -4.68 82.36
N ILE A 88 -1.90 -3.56 82.48
CA ILE A 88 -2.08 -2.58 81.40
C ILE A 88 -0.72 -2.06 80.95
N ARG A 89 0.15 -1.63 81.88
CA ARG A 89 1.51 -1.20 81.54
C ARG A 89 2.33 -2.27 80.83
N LYS A 90 2.29 -3.52 81.30
CA LYS A 90 2.97 -4.64 80.63
C LYS A 90 2.42 -4.88 79.21
N LEU A 91 1.10 -4.80 79.02
CA LEU A 91 0.48 -4.93 77.70
C LEU A 91 0.84 -3.75 76.78
N GLU A 92 0.86 -2.53 77.30
CA GLU A 92 1.30 -1.35 76.56
C GLU A 92 2.77 -1.45 76.13
N ASP A 93 3.64 -1.93 77.00
CA ASP A 93 5.06 -2.17 76.68
C ASP A 93 5.21 -3.30 75.63
N ASN A 94 4.45 -4.39 75.76
CA ASN A 94 4.42 -5.44 74.74
C ASN A 94 3.90 -4.91 73.39
N ILE A 95 2.88 -4.05 73.39
CA ILE A 95 2.38 -3.39 72.18
C ILE A 95 3.44 -2.47 71.56
N ARG A 96 4.21 -1.73 72.38
CA ARG A 96 5.31 -0.88 71.90
C ARG A 96 6.45 -1.70 71.29
N VAL A 97 6.77 -2.86 71.87
CA VAL A 97 7.79 -3.77 71.34
C VAL A 97 7.33 -4.41 70.02
N LEU A 98 6.06 -4.81 69.93
CA LEU A 98 5.47 -5.41 68.72
C LEU A 98 5.19 -4.39 67.61
N ARG A 99 4.97 -3.12 67.95
CA ARG A 99 4.80 -2.01 67.01
C ARG A 99 5.99 -1.05 67.11
N PRO A 100 7.20 -1.46 66.69
CA PRO A 100 8.32 -0.54 66.62
C PRO A 100 7.96 0.63 65.69
N LYS A 101 8.50 1.82 65.94
CA LYS A 101 8.29 3.00 65.07
C LYS A 101 8.79 2.82 63.63
N SER A 102 9.46 1.70 63.32
CA SER A 102 9.83 1.28 61.95
C SER A 102 8.82 0.32 61.31
N ALA A 103 7.74 -0.04 62.00
CA ALA A 103 6.65 -0.81 61.43
C ALA A 103 5.98 0.09 60.37
N VAL A 104 6.27 -0.22 59.12
CA VAL A 104 5.67 0.42 57.96
C VAL A 104 4.16 0.26 58.09
N PRO A 105 3.38 1.35 58.12
CA PRO A 105 1.93 1.26 58.11
C PRO A 105 1.47 0.37 56.95
N ASP A 106 0.42 -0.44 57.14
CA ASP A 106 -0.11 -1.32 56.08
C ASP A 106 -0.37 -0.54 54.78
N GLU A 107 -0.71 0.75 54.91
CA GLU A 107 -0.93 1.68 53.81
C GLU A 107 0.34 1.96 52.97
N ASP A 108 1.50 2.16 53.62
CA ASP A 108 2.79 2.33 52.95
C ASP A 108 3.27 1.02 52.28
N TYR A 109 2.95 -0.13 52.88
CA TYR A 109 3.25 -1.44 52.29
C TYR A 109 2.40 -1.69 51.03
N ILE A 110 1.10 -1.39 51.09
CA ILE A 110 0.19 -1.45 49.93
C ILE A 110 0.64 -0.47 48.86
N GLN A 111 1.06 0.75 49.23
CA GLN A 111 1.56 1.74 48.28
C GLN A 111 2.87 1.28 47.60
N ARG A 112 3.79 0.68 48.36
CA ARG A 112 5.01 0.06 47.79
C ARG A 112 4.68 -1.09 46.83
N LEU A 113 3.78 -2.00 47.20
CA LEU A 113 3.34 -3.08 46.31
C LEU A 113 2.70 -2.53 45.03
N ALA A 114 1.81 -1.55 45.15
CA ALA A 114 1.17 -0.91 44.01
C ALA A 114 2.18 -0.15 43.13
N SER A 115 3.22 0.44 43.71
CA SER A 115 4.31 1.08 42.96
C SER A 115 5.20 0.05 42.25
N GLY A 116 5.47 -1.09 42.89
CA GLY A 116 6.21 -2.21 42.32
C GLY A 116 5.46 -2.85 41.16
N GLN A 117 4.17 -3.12 41.32
CA GLN A 117 3.29 -3.64 40.27
C GLN A 117 3.20 -2.69 39.09
N ARG A 118 3.06 -1.37 39.33
CA ARG A 118 3.11 -0.36 38.25
C ARG A 118 4.45 -0.39 37.51
N SER A 119 5.56 -0.49 38.24
CA SER A 119 6.90 -0.57 37.63
C SER A 119 7.06 -1.83 36.78
N ILE A 120 6.59 -2.98 37.27
CA ILE A 120 6.56 -4.24 36.51
C ILE A 120 5.71 -4.09 35.25
N GLN A 121 4.53 -3.47 35.34
CA GLN A 121 3.64 -3.27 34.20
C GLN A 121 4.27 -2.35 33.14
N ILE A 122 4.98 -1.29 33.56
CA ILE A 122 5.73 -0.42 32.63
C ILE A 122 6.83 -1.21 31.93
N LEU A 123 7.59 -2.03 32.66
CA LEU A 123 8.64 -2.87 32.08
C LEU A 123 8.07 -3.92 31.13
N GLN A 124 6.94 -4.55 31.46
CA GLN A 124 6.23 -5.47 30.58
C GLN A 124 5.74 -4.78 29.31
N ASN A 125 5.17 -3.57 29.43
CA ASN A 125 4.73 -2.79 28.27
C ASN A 125 5.92 -2.37 27.39
N ARG A 126 7.05 -1.99 28.02
CA ARG A 126 8.28 -1.65 27.29
C ARG A 126 8.84 -2.88 26.56
N LEU A 127 8.86 -4.03 27.22
CA LEU A 127 9.25 -5.31 26.62
C LEU A 127 8.33 -5.67 25.45
N GLY A 128 7.01 -5.60 25.63
CA GLY A 128 6.03 -5.84 24.58
C GLY A 128 6.22 -4.92 23.38
N ASN A 129 6.49 -3.64 23.61
CA ASN A 129 6.80 -2.69 22.54
C ASN A 129 8.12 -3.02 21.82
N THR A 130 9.16 -3.45 22.54
CA THR A 130 10.42 -3.89 21.90
C THR A 130 10.24 -5.17 21.09
N ILE A 131 9.44 -6.12 21.58
CA ILE A 131 9.11 -7.35 20.85
C ILE A 131 8.35 -7.01 19.57
N LYS A 132 7.35 -6.13 19.62
CA LYS A 132 6.63 -5.68 18.42
C LYS A 132 7.57 -5.05 17.39
N LYS A 133 8.48 -4.17 17.83
CA LYS A 133 9.51 -3.57 16.94
C LYS A 133 10.41 -4.63 16.33
N PHE A 134 10.85 -5.59 17.12
CA PHE A 134 11.68 -6.71 16.65
C PHE A 134 10.94 -7.59 15.65
N CYS A 135 9.69 -7.95 15.92
CA CYS A 135 8.85 -8.70 14.98
C CYS A 135 8.64 -7.94 13.66
N ASN A 136 8.45 -6.63 13.70
CA ASN A 136 8.35 -5.81 12.49
C ASN A 136 9.65 -5.84 11.67
N ILE A 137 10.81 -5.73 12.33
CA ILE A 137 12.12 -5.84 11.67
C ILE A 137 12.29 -7.24 11.06
N LEU A 138 11.87 -8.30 11.75
CA LEU A 138 11.92 -9.66 11.22
C LEU A 138 11.01 -9.85 10.00
N ALA A 139 9.80 -9.29 10.04
CA ALA A 139 8.88 -9.33 8.91
C ALA A 139 9.46 -8.61 7.69
N GLU A 140 10.05 -7.43 7.90
CA GLU A 140 10.72 -6.69 6.83
C GLU A 140 11.97 -7.42 6.33
N ASN A 141 12.77 -8.01 7.21
CA ASN A 141 13.93 -8.80 6.80
C ASN A 141 13.51 -10.03 5.98
N LYS A 142 12.39 -10.67 6.33
CA LYS A 142 11.81 -11.75 5.54
C LYS A 142 11.38 -11.26 4.16
N ARG A 143 10.67 -10.14 4.08
CA ARG A 143 10.26 -9.51 2.81
C ARG A 143 11.46 -9.20 1.92
N LEU A 144 12.50 -8.61 2.48
CA LEU A 144 13.74 -8.31 1.75
C LEU A 144 14.47 -9.58 1.25
N ARG A 145 14.46 -10.67 2.02
CA ARG A 145 15.02 -11.96 1.56
C ARG A 145 14.23 -12.54 0.39
N GLU A 146 12.90 -12.50 0.46
CA GLU A 146 12.04 -12.95 -0.64
C GLU A 146 12.26 -12.10 -1.91
N GLU A 147 12.44 -10.79 -1.75
CA GLU A 147 12.78 -9.87 -2.83
C GLU A 147 14.16 -10.17 -3.45
N ILE A 148 15.18 -10.43 -2.61
CA ILE A 148 16.50 -10.85 -3.08
C ILE A 148 16.41 -12.18 -3.84
N ASP A 149 15.68 -13.17 -3.32
CA ASP A 149 15.52 -14.47 -3.97
C ASP A 149 14.78 -14.35 -5.31
N HIS A 150 13.80 -13.46 -5.40
CA HIS A 150 13.11 -13.13 -6.65
C HIS A 150 14.09 -12.55 -7.68
N LEU A 151 14.85 -11.52 -7.30
CA LEU A 151 15.83 -10.87 -8.18
C LEU A 151 16.94 -11.83 -8.63
N LEU A 152 17.36 -12.76 -7.76
CA LEU A 152 18.34 -13.79 -8.13
C LEU A 152 17.79 -14.77 -9.18
N LYS A 153 16.51 -15.15 -9.07
CA LYS A 153 15.85 -16.00 -10.08
C LYS A 153 15.72 -15.26 -11.41
N GLU A 154 15.30 -14.00 -11.40
CA GLU A 154 15.23 -13.17 -12.60
C GLU A 154 16.60 -13.03 -13.27
N ARG A 155 17.66 -12.78 -12.48
CA ARG A 155 19.03 -12.71 -13.00
C ARG A 155 19.48 -14.05 -13.62
N SER A 156 19.14 -15.17 -13.00
CA SER A 156 19.43 -16.50 -13.55
C SER A 156 18.73 -16.70 -14.89
N HIS A 157 17.43 -16.39 -14.95
CA HIS A 157 16.64 -16.50 -16.18
C HIS A 157 17.18 -15.58 -17.29
N PHE A 158 17.51 -14.33 -16.95
CA PHE A 158 18.11 -13.38 -17.88
C PHE A 158 19.44 -13.92 -18.44
N ASN A 159 20.32 -14.44 -17.58
CA ASN A 159 21.58 -15.03 -18.01
C ASN A 159 21.37 -16.22 -18.96
N GLU A 160 20.42 -17.11 -18.66
CA GLU A 160 20.08 -18.23 -19.55
C GLU A 160 19.62 -17.76 -20.93
N VAL A 161 18.78 -16.72 -20.98
CA VAL A 161 18.32 -16.12 -22.24
C VAL A 161 19.49 -15.48 -22.98
N CYS A 162 20.34 -14.71 -22.30
CA CYS A 162 21.54 -14.13 -22.89
C CYS A 162 22.49 -15.19 -23.46
N GLU A 163 22.73 -16.29 -22.74
CA GLU A 163 23.55 -17.40 -23.23
C GLU A 163 22.95 -18.10 -24.45
N LYS A 164 21.61 -18.22 -24.52
CA LYS A 164 20.93 -18.73 -25.72
C LYS A 164 21.13 -17.78 -26.90
N LEU A 165 20.84 -16.50 -26.74
CA LEU A 165 21.05 -15.51 -27.81
C LEU A 165 22.51 -15.46 -28.27
N LEU A 166 23.46 -15.55 -27.33
CA LEU A 166 24.88 -15.55 -27.66
C LEU A 166 25.31 -16.81 -28.43
N ARG A 167 24.71 -17.97 -28.11
CA ARG A 167 24.88 -19.19 -28.91
C ARG A 167 24.32 -19.02 -30.31
N ASP A 168 23.12 -18.47 -30.47
CA ASP A 168 22.47 -18.27 -31.76
C ASP A 168 23.25 -17.29 -32.66
N VAL A 169 23.80 -16.22 -32.08
CA VAL A 169 24.69 -15.31 -32.80
C VAL A 169 25.97 -16.02 -33.24
N ASN A 170 26.55 -16.86 -32.38
CA ASN A 170 27.77 -17.59 -32.73
C ASN A 170 27.53 -18.67 -33.78
N THR A 171 26.39 -19.35 -33.77
CA THR A 171 26.02 -20.30 -34.83
C THR A 171 25.76 -19.58 -36.15
N GLY A 172 25.05 -18.45 -36.12
CA GLY A 172 24.85 -17.61 -37.30
C GLY A 172 26.18 -17.11 -37.90
N LYS A 173 27.13 -16.68 -37.05
CA LYS A 173 28.48 -16.31 -37.51
C LYS A 173 29.23 -17.46 -38.16
N LYS A 174 29.16 -18.67 -37.61
CA LYS A 174 29.77 -19.86 -38.22
C LYS A 174 29.19 -20.14 -39.59
N PHE A 175 27.86 -20.13 -39.71
CA PHE A 175 27.19 -20.32 -40.99
C PHE A 175 27.59 -19.26 -42.03
N MET A 176 27.70 -17.99 -41.64
CA MET A 176 28.18 -16.94 -42.55
C MET A 176 29.61 -17.20 -43.02
N VAL A 177 30.51 -17.64 -42.13
CA VAL A 177 31.90 -17.97 -42.50
C VAL A 177 31.93 -19.16 -43.46
N GLU A 178 31.20 -20.22 -43.17
CA GLU A 178 31.07 -21.39 -44.06
C GLU A 178 30.52 -20.99 -45.44
N LEU A 179 29.52 -20.11 -45.50
CA LEU A 179 28.97 -19.61 -46.76
C LEU A 179 30.00 -18.78 -47.56
N ILE A 180 30.80 -17.96 -46.88
CA ILE A 180 31.89 -17.20 -47.50
C ILE A 180 32.96 -18.15 -48.06
N GLU A 181 33.33 -19.19 -47.31
CA GLU A 181 34.28 -20.21 -47.76
C GLU A 181 33.75 -20.94 -49.00
N HIS A 182 32.49 -21.40 -48.98
CA HIS A 182 31.86 -22.04 -50.15
C HIS A 182 31.82 -21.10 -51.37
N THR A 183 31.49 -19.84 -51.15
CA THR A 183 31.45 -18.83 -52.21
C THR A 183 32.84 -18.58 -52.80
N THR A 184 33.86 -18.50 -51.96
CA THR A 184 35.26 -18.32 -52.38
C THR A 184 35.72 -19.51 -53.23
N VAL A 185 35.46 -20.73 -52.78
CA VAL A 185 35.79 -21.94 -53.55
C VAL A 185 35.07 -21.97 -54.91
N ALA A 186 33.80 -21.57 -54.95
CA ALA A 186 33.06 -21.50 -56.22
C ALA A 186 33.64 -20.43 -57.17
N PHE A 187 34.11 -19.30 -56.65
CA PHE A 187 34.79 -18.28 -57.45
C PHE A 187 36.14 -18.78 -57.98
N ASP A 188 36.96 -19.42 -57.14
CA ASP A 188 38.24 -19.99 -57.56
C ASP A 188 38.05 -21.04 -58.68
N GLN A 189 37.05 -21.92 -58.53
CA GLN A 189 36.71 -22.90 -59.57
C GLN A 189 36.26 -22.23 -60.88
N ARG A 190 35.42 -21.20 -60.78
CA ARG A 190 34.99 -20.43 -61.95
C ARG A 190 36.19 -19.79 -62.65
N GLU A 191 37.12 -19.20 -61.90
CA GLU A 191 38.33 -18.58 -62.45
C GLU A 191 39.21 -19.62 -63.17
N GLU A 192 39.39 -20.80 -62.57
CA GLU A 192 40.10 -21.90 -63.23
C GLU A 192 39.45 -22.33 -64.55
N PHE A 193 38.11 -22.44 -64.59
CA PHE A 193 37.40 -22.81 -65.82
C PHE A 193 37.47 -21.71 -66.88
N CYS A 194 37.36 -20.44 -66.49
CA CYS A 194 37.54 -19.32 -67.41
C CYS A 194 38.95 -19.33 -68.02
N SER A 195 39.98 -19.53 -67.20
CA SER A 195 41.38 -19.64 -67.66
C SER A 195 41.58 -20.83 -68.62
N LYS A 196 41.04 -22.01 -68.29
CA LYS A 196 41.07 -23.18 -69.19
C LYS A 196 40.35 -22.90 -70.51
N LEU A 197 39.20 -22.24 -70.48
CA LEU A 197 38.45 -21.88 -71.68
C LEU A 197 39.23 -20.90 -72.56
N GLU A 198 39.89 -19.89 -71.96
CA GLU A 198 40.73 -18.96 -72.70
C GLU A 198 41.93 -19.66 -73.36
N LEU A 199 42.58 -20.58 -72.66
CA LEU A 199 43.67 -21.38 -73.22
C LEU A 199 43.19 -22.24 -74.39
N LEU A 200 42.02 -22.89 -74.26
CA LEU A 200 41.42 -23.66 -75.35
C LEU A 200 41.08 -22.77 -76.56
N LYS A 201 40.47 -21.60 -76.34
CA LYS A 201 40.17 -20.63 -77.41
C LYS A 201 41.43 -20.17 -78.15
N LYS A 202 42.51 -19.88 -77.41
CA LYS A 202 43.79 -19.51 -78.02
C LYS A 202 44.37 -20.66 -78.84
N ARG A 203 44.29 -21.88 -78.33
CA ARG A 203 44.74 -23.07 -79.05
C ARG A 203 43.92 -23.29 -80.33
N THR A 204 42.59 -23.24 -80.26
CA THR A 204 41.74 -23.41 -81.45
C THR A 204 42.02 -22.36 -82.51
N MET A 205 42.24 -21.10 -82.11
CA MET A 205 42.62 -20.03 -83.03
C MET A 205 43.95 -20.31 -83.75
N VAL A 206 44.94 -20.85 -83.03
CA VAL A 206 46.24 -21.24 -83.62
C VAL A 206 46.07 -22.44 -84.56
N ASP A 207 45.32 -23.45 -84.14
CA ASP A 207 45.07 -24.66 -84.94
C ASP A 207 44.30 -24.30 -86.23
N GLU A 208 43.28 -23.42 -86.15
CA GLU A 208 42.56 -22.90 -87.31
C GLU A 208 43.50 -22.14 -88.26
N LEU A 209 44.38 -21.29 -87.74
CA LEU A 209 45.34 -20.57 -88.57
C LEU A 209 46.28 -21.54 -89.29
N ALA A 210 46.81 -22.54 -88.60
CA ALA A 210 47.64 -23.59 -89.21
C ALA A 210 46.88 -24.36 -90.30
N HIS A 211 45.64 -24.78 -90.04
CA HIS A 211 44.82 -25.48 -91.04
C HIS A 211 44.51 -24.61 -92.26
N THR A 212 44.29 -23.30 -92.09
CA THR A 212 44.09 -22.39 -93.23
C THR A 212 45.36 -22.19 -94.06
N GLU A 213 46.54 -22.27 -93.44
CA GLU A 213 47.83 -22.24 -94.13
C GLU A 213 48.05 -23.54 -94.93
N GLU A 214 47.83 -24.69 -94.31
CA GLU A 214 47.89 -26.00 -94.98
C GLU A 214 46.92 -26.09 -96.17
N MET A 215 45.67 -25.66 -95.98
CA MET A 215 44.67 -25.65 -97.06
C MET A 215 45.04 -24.72 -98.21
N ARG A 216 45.67 -23.57 -97.92
CA ARG A 216 46.21 -22.67 -98.96
C ARG A 216 47.36 -23.30 -99.71
N GLU A 217 48.24 -24.03 -99.04
CA GLU A 217 49.35 -24.74 -99.69
C GLU A 217 48.85 -25.88 -100.59
N ILE A 218 47.89 -26.68 -100.11
CA ILE A 218 47.24 -27.72 -100.91
C ILE A 218 46.54 -27.11 -102.13
N HIS A 219 45.80 -26.01 -101.98
CA HIS A 219 45.18 -25.31 -103.12
C HIS A 219 46.23 -24.87 -104.14
N ARG A 220 47.35 -24.29 -103.70
CA ARG A 220 48.45 -23.89 -104.59
C ARG A 220 49.06 -25.07 -105.35
N GLN A 221 49.24 -26.21 -104.69
CA GLN A 221 49.73 -27.43 -105.32
C GLN A 221 48.71 -27.97 -106.33
N LEU A 222 47.42 -27.98 -105.98
CA LEU A 222 46.35 -28.41 -106.87
C LEU A 222 46.25 -27.53 -108.11
N ASP A 223 46.28 -26.20 -107.96
CA ASP A 223 46.27 -25.25 -109.07
C ASP A 223 47.48 -25.47 -109.99
N HIS A 224 48.66 -25.72 -109.41
CA HIS A 224 49.86 -26.05 -110.17
C HIS A 224 49.68 -27.37 -110.96
N ASP A 225 49.14 -28.42 -110.34
CA ASP A 225 48.91 -29.70 -110.99
C ASP A 225 47.83 -29.62 -112.07
N LEU A 226 46.77 -28.83 -111.84
CA LEU A 226 45.71 -28.57 -112.82
C LEU A 226 46.27 -27.83 -114.04
N THR A 227 46.98 -26.73 -113.83
CA THR A 227 47.62 -25.98 -114.92
C THR A 227 48.65 -26.84 -115.66
N LEU A 228 49.40 -27.70 -114.97
CA LEU A 228 50.30 -28.66 -115.58
C LEU A 228 49.54 -29.72 -116.39
N ARG A 229 48.44 -30.25 -115.87
CA ARG A 229 47.59 -31.24 -116.56
C ARG A 229 46.93 -30.65 -117.79
N GLU A 230 46.41 -29.44 -117.70
CA GLU A 230 45.87 -28.68 -118.84
C GLU A 230 46.95 -28.46 -119.90
N PHE A 231 48.14 -28.00 -119.49
CA PHE A 231 49.27 -27.82 -120.38
C PHE A 231 49.66 -29.14 -121.08
N LEU A 232 49.74 -30.25 -120.35
CA LEU A 232 50.03 -31.58 -120.92
C LEU A 232 48.89 -32.10 -121.81
N SER A 233 47.64 -31.83 -121.47
CA SER A 233 46.46 -32.20 -122.27
C SER A 233 46.47 -31.48 -123.61
N VAL A 234 46.67 -30.15 -123.60
CA VAL A 234 46.79 -29.32 -124.81
C VAL A 234 47.98 -29.75 -125.67
N LYS A 235 49.11 -30.11 -125.05
CA LYS A 235 50.30 -30.57 -125.76
C LYS A 235 50.18 -32.02 -126.28
N GLY A 236 49.37 -32.86 -125.62
CA GLY A 236 49.19 -34.28 -125.92
C GLY A 236 48.10 -34.58 -126.96
N GLN A 237 47.23 -33.64 -127.28
CA GLN A 237 46.23 -33.81 -128.32
C GLN A 237 46.87 -33.80 -129.72
N LYS A 238 46.79 -34.92 -130.44
CA LYS A 238 46.98 -34.95 -131.90
C LYS A 238 45.84 -34.17 -132.53
N ARG A 239 46.16 -33.03 -133.15
CA ARG A 239 45.18 -32.21 -133.87
C ARG A 239 44.54 -33.02 -135.01
N ILE A 240 43.31 -33.47 -134.81
CA ILE A 240 42.42 -34.00 -135.84
C ILE A 240 41.21 -33.06 -135.86
N LEU A 241 41.31 -32.00 -136.67
CA LEU A 241 40.20 -31.12 -137.00
C LEU A 241 39.28 -31.88 -137.97
N LYS A 242 38.09 -32.31 -137.53
CA LYS A 242 36.91 -32.46 -138.42
C LYS A 242 35.59 -32.89 -137.77
N ASP A 243 35.55 -33.36 -136.52
CA ASP A 243 34.29 -33.93 -135.95
C ASP A 243 33.75 -33.23 -134.68
N LEU A 244 34.29 -32.07 -134.29
CA LEU A 244 33.72 -31.24 -133.21
C LEU A 244 32.70 -30.21 -133.72
N GLU A 245 32.90 -29.66 -134.92
CA GLU A 245 32.14 -28.49 -135.39
C GLU A 245 30.64 -28.74 -135.55
N GLU A 246 30.22 -29.93 -136.00
CA GLU A 246 28.80 -30.24 -136.26
C GLU A 246 28.01 -30.48 -134.96
N LYS A 247 28.65 -31.07 -133.95
CA LYS A 247 28.01 -31.43 -132.67
C LYS A 247 28.11 -30.30 -131.64
N GLU A 248 29.16 -29.48 -131.71
CA GLU A 248 29.22 -28.20 -131.00
C GLU A 248 28.19 -27.23 -131.57
N ARG A 249 28.01 -27.14 -132.90
CA ARG A 249 27.02 -26.24 -133.51
C ARG A 249 25.61 -26.43 -132.96
N ILE A 250 25.11 -27.66 -132.91
CA ILE A 250 23.73 -27.94 -132.47
C ILE A 250 23.55 -27.64 -130.97
N ARG A 251 24.55 -27.96 -130.13
CA ARG A 251 24.50 -27.65 -128.70
C ARG A 251 24.58 -26.15 -128.42
N LEU A 252 25.44 -25.44 -129.16
CA LEU A 252 25.53 -23.98 -129.11
C LEU A 252 24.23 -23.33 -129.59
N GLU A 253 23.55 -23.90 -130.57
CA GLU A 253 22.30 -23.37 -131.13
C GLU A 253 21.13 -23.55 -130.13
N ASP A 254 21.02 -24.72 -129.49
CA ASP A 254 20.01 -24.96 -128.42
C ASP A 254 20.27 -24.13 -127.15
N GLU A 255 21.54 -24.02 -126.72
CA GLU A 255 21.92 -23.17 -125.58
C GLU A 255 21.75 -21.68 -125.91
N ALA A 256 22.05 -21.27 -127.15
CA ALA A 256 21.82 -19.90 -127.62
C ALA A 256 20.33 -19.58 -127.66
N GLU A 257 19.46 -20.46 -128.16
CA GLU A 257 18.02 -20.24 -128.21
C GLU A 257 17.40 -20.18 -126.80
N SER A 258 17.91 -20.97 -125.85
CA SER A 258 17.49 -20.88 -124.44
C SER A 258 17.95 -19.59 -123.78
N LEU A 259 19.20 -19.15 -124.01
CA LEU A 259 19.71 -17.87 -123.52
C LEU A 259 18.95 -16.69 -124.15
N GLU A 260 18.64 -16.75 -125.44
CA GLU A 260 17.92 -15.69 -126.15
C GLU A 260 16.49 -15.52 -125.61
N ASN A 261 15.81 -16.62 -125.31
CA ASN A 261 14.49 -16.58 -124.67
C ASN A 261 14.55 -16.02 -123.23
N GLN A 262 15.57 -16.36 -122.45
CA GLN A 262 15.76 -15.78 -121.11
C GLN A 262 16.12 -14.30 -121.18
N LEU A 263 16.99 -13.90 -122.11
CA LEU A 263 17.32 -12.51 -122.37
C LEU A 263 16.09 -11.71 -122.79
N LEU A 264 15.21 -12.25 -123.64
CA LEU A 264 13.97 -11.60 -124.04
C LEU A 264 13.03 -11.37 -122.84
N VAL A 265 12.95 -12.32 -121.90
CA VAL A 265 12.16 -12.16 -120.66
C VAL A 265 12.79 -11.13 -119.73
N TYR A 266 14.11 -11.17 -119.55
CA TYR A 266 14.81 -10.17 -118.75
C TYR A 266 14.69 -8.78 -119.37
N GLU A 267 14.87 -8.63 -120.68
CA GLU A 267 14.72 -7.36 -121.39
C GLU A 267 13.29 -6.82 -121.24
N LYS A 268 12.26 -7.66 -121.43
CA LYS A 268 10.86 -7.26 -121.25
C LYS A 268 10.53 -6.86 -119.82
N THR A 269 11.07 -7.55 -118.82
CA THR A 269 10.87 -7.17 -117.40
C THR A 269 11.63 -5.90 -117.04
N LEU A 270 12.82 -5.69 -117.61
CA LEU A 270 13.63 -4.50 -117.40
C LEU A 270 13.03 -3.27 -118.10
N GLU A 271 12.44 -3.43 -119.28
CA GLU A 271 11.63 -2.40 -119.95
C GLU A 271 10.39 -2.02 -119.12
N GLN A 272 9.71 -3.00 -118.51
CA GLN A 272 8.58 -2.73 -117.62
C GLN A 272 9.01 -1.94 -116.37
N ILE A 273 10.16 -2.27 -115.78
CA ILE A 273 10.73 -1.54 -114.64
C ILE A 273 11.18 -0.13 -115.06
N GLN A 274 11.79 0.02 -116.23
CA GLN A 274 12.17 1.33 -116.78
C GLN A 274 10.95 2.23 -117.04
N GLN A 275 9.86 1.68 -117.57
CA GLN A 275 8.60 2.43 -117.75
C GLN A 275 7.97 2.86 -116.43
N PHE A 276 8.15 2.10 -115.35
CA PHE A 276 7.59 2.42 -114.04
C PHE A 276 8.40 3.47 -113.27
N ILE A 277 9.73 3.48 -113.45
CA ILE A 277 10.66 4.35 -112.69
C ILE A 277 11.01 5.65 -113.48
N ASP A 278 10.64 5.73 -114.76
CA ASP A 278 10.88 6.87 -115.67
C ASP A 278 12.36 7.33 -115.72
N GLU A 279 13.28 6.37 -115.57
CA GLU A 279 14.73 6.55 -115.69
C GLU A 279 15.33 5.57 -116.70
N LYS A 280 16.27 6.04 -117.53
CA LYS A 280 16.81 5.30 -118.69
C LYS A 280 18.10 4.53 -118.43
N SER A 281 18.69 4.62 -117.23
CA SER A 281 19.99 4.01 -116.90
C SER A 281 19.82 2.88 -115.90
N VAL A 282 20.16 1.66 -116.32
CA VAL A 282 20.03 0.42 -115.50
C VAL A 282 20.87 0.49 -114.21
N ASP A 283 22.08 1.06 -114.27
CA ASP A 283 22.96 1.22 -113.11
C ASP A 283 22.37 2.15 -112.05
N ARG A 284 21.63 3.19 -112.48
CA ARG A 284 20.95 4.11 -111.55
C ARG A 284 19.76 3.46 -110.89
N ILE A 285 18.96 2.70 -111.64
CA ILE A 285 17.84 1.93 -111.10
C ILE A 285 18.35 0.92 -110.06
N ALA A 286 19.39 0.15 -110.36
CA ALA A 286 19.97 -0.80 -109.42
C ALA A 286 20.53 -0.13 -108.15
N SER A 287 21.22 1.01 -108.31
CA SER A 287 21.74 1.78 -107.17
C SER A 287 20.62 2.37 -106.31
N GLN A 288 19.52 2.81 -106.92
CA GLN A 288 18.36 3.33 -106.22
C GLN A 288 17.60 2.21 -105.48
N TYR A 289 17.46 1.02 -106.10
CA TYR A 289 16.88 -0.14 -105.44
C TYR A 289 17.72 -0.61 -104.26
N LEU A 290 19.05 -0.67 -104.41
CA LEU A 290 19.94 -1.05 -103.31
C LEU A 290 19.81 -0.05 -102.15
N LYS A 291 19.79 1.25 -102.46
CA LYS A 291 19.58 2.28 -101.43
C LYS A 291 18.21 2.16 -100.76
N GLN A 292 17.14 1.90 -101.52
CA GLN A 292 15.81 1.67 -100.96
C GLN A 292 15.73 0.38 -100.15
N GLU A 293 16.44 -0.67 -100.54
CA GLU A 293 16.53 -1.93 -99.81
C GLU A 293 17.25 -1.72 -98.48
N GLU A 294 18.37 -1.01 -98.48
CA GLU A 294 19.09 -0.62 -97.26
C GLU A 294 18.22 0.25 -96.34
N GLU A 295 17.50 1.24 -96.89
CA GLU A 295 16.55 2.07 -96.13
C GLU A 295 15.39 1.24 -95.56
N ASN A 296 14.82 0.33 -96.35
CA ASN A 296 13.75 -0.56 -95.90
C ASN A 296 14.22 -1.57 -94.86
N PHE A 297 15.44 -2.10 -95.01
CA PHE A 297 16.03 -3.01 -94.03
C PHE A 297 16.32 -2.29 -92.71
N ALA A 298 16.83 -1.05 -92.77
CA ALA A 298 17.00 -0.21 -91.58
C ALA A 298 15.66 0.10 -90.91
N LEU A 299 14.62 0.43 -91.68
CA LEU A 299 13.27 0.65 -91.16
C LEU A 299 12.68 -0.62 -90.54
N PHE A 300 12.87 -1.78 -91.16
CA PHE A 300 12.42 -3.06 -90.63
C PHE A 300 13.08 -3.40 -89.29
N ASN A 301 14.40 -3.20 -89.19
CA ASN A 301 15.13 -3.38 -87.93
C ASN A 301 14.63 -2.40 -86.86
N TYR A 302 14.42 -1.14 -87.21
CA TYR A 302 13.88 -0.15 -86.28
C TYR A 302 12.48 -0.51 -85.79
N VAL A 303 11.60 -0.98 -86.67
CA VAL A 303 10.26 -1.46 -86.30
C VAL A 303 10.35 -2.67 -85.36
N ASN A 304 11.29 -3.59 -85.60
CA ASN A 304 11.50 -4.74 -84.71
C ASN A 304 12.04 -4.32 -83.34
N GLU A 305 12.97 -3.38 -83.30
CA GLU A 305 13.48 -2.81 -82.03
C GLU A 305 12.36 -2.11 -81.25
N LEU A 306 11.54 -1.30 -81.92
CA LEU A 306 10.38 -0.66 -81.29
C LEU A 306 9.36 -1.68 -80.79
N ASN A 307 9.08 -2.74 -81.56
CA ASN A 307 8.18 -3.81 -81.13
C ASN A 307 8.74 -4.52 -79.89
N HIS A 308 10.04 -4.78 -79.85
CA HIS A 308 10.68 -5.36 -78.66
C HIS A 308 10.60 -4.40 -77.46
N GLU A 309 10.81 -3.11 -77.66
CA GLU A 309 10.65 -2.11 -76.60
C GLU A 309 9.20 -2.05 -76.09
N ILE A 310 8.21 -2.15 -76.97
CA ILE A 310 6.79 -2.24 -76.61
C ILE A 310 6.52 -3.51 -75.79
N GLU A 311 7.08 -4.66 -76.16
CA GLU A 311 6.94 -5.91 -75.40
C GLU A 311 7.53 -5.77 -73.99
N LEU A 312 8.74 -5.19 -73.88
CA LEU A 312 9.38 -4.93 -72.59
C LEU A 312 8.57 -3.97 -71.73
N LEU A 313 8.06 -2.89 -72.33
CA LEU A 313 7.25 -1.90 -71.62
C LEU A 313 5.92 -2.51 -71.16
N ASN A 314 5.28 -3.34 -71.97
CA ASN A 314 4.07 -4.08 -71.59
C ASN A 314 4.34 -5.07 -70.45
N ALA A 315 5.48 -5.78 -70.47
CA ALA A 315 5.88 -6.64 -69.36
C ALA A 315 6.08 -5.84 -68.07
N CYS A 316 6.72 -4.67 -68.14
CA CYS A 316 6.88 -3.77 -67.00
C CYS A 316 5.52 -3.24 -66.50
N ILE A 317 4.59 -2.90 -67.39
CA ILE A 317 3.23 -2.47 -67.01
C ILE A 317 2.50 -3.59 -66.28
N LEU A 318 2.58 -4.83 -66.76
CA LEU A 318 1.96 -5.97 -66.11
C LEU A 318 2.55 -6.22 -64.71
N GLU A 319 3.88 -6.15 -64.57
CA GLU A 319 4.54 -6.28 -63.27
C GLU A 319 4.12 -5.16 -62.31
N MET A 320 4.05 -3.91 -62.78
CA MET A 320 3.57 -2.79 -61.95
C MET A 320 2.09 -2.96 -61.56
N GLN A 321 1.25 -3.48 -62.45
CA GLN A 321 -0.15 -3.77 -62.14
C GLN A 321 -0.28 -4.86 -61.06
N GLU A 322 0.52 -5.93 -61.16
CA GLU A 322 0.57 -6.99 -60.14
C GLU A 322 1.00 -6.43 -58.79
N GLN A 323 2.04 -5.59 -58.74
CA GLN A 323 2.48 -4.91 -57.52
C GLN A 323 1.41 -3.98 -56.93
N ILE A 324 0.64 -3.29 -57.78
CA ILE A 324 -0.48 -2.44 -57.34
C ILE A 324 -1.58 -3.31 -56.72
N ASP A 325 -1.94 -4.43 -57.35
CA ASP A 325 -2.98 -5.32 -56.86
C ASP A 325 -2.58 -5.97 -55.53
N GLU A 326 -1.34 -6.45 -55.40
CA GLU A 326 -0.79 -6.92 -54.12
C GLU A 326 -0.88 -5.84 -53.04
N GLN A 327 -0.52 -4.60 -53.36
CA GLN A 327 -0.57 -3.50 -52.40
C GLN A 327 -2.01 -3.13 -52.02
N ILE A 328 -2.96 -3.22 -52.95
CA ILE A 328 -4.38 -3.03 -52.67
C ILE A 328 -4.88 -4.11 -51.71
N GLU A 329 -4.52 -5.38 -51.93
CA GLU A 329 -4.88 -6.49 -51.04
C GLU A 329 -4.30 -6.30 -49.64
N MET A 330 -3.01 -5.97 -49.55
CA MET A 330 -2.34 -5.65 -48.28
C MET A 330 -2.98 -4.46 -47.58
N SER A 331 -3.39 -3.42 -48.33
CA SER A 331 -4.10 -2.27 -47.76
C SER A 331 -5.48 -2.66 -47.20
N SER A 332 -6.19 -3.56 -47.88
CA SER A 332 -7.51 -4.06 -47.49
C SER A 332 -7.42 -4.90 -46.21
N ILE A 333 -6.41 -5.77 -46.11
CA ILE A 333 -6.13 -6.55 -44.89
C ILE A 333 -5.82 -5.59 -43.73
N ARG A 334 -4.89 -4.64 -43.91
CA ARG A 334 -4.56 -3.62 -42.90
C ARG A 334 -5.77 -2.77 -42.50
N ALA A 335 -6.66 -2.45 -43.43
CA ALA A 335 -7.88 -1.71 -43.15
C ALA A 335 -8.86 -2.53 -42.29
N LYS A 336 -9.03 -3.83 -42.57
CA LYS A 336 -9.84 -4.75 -41.76
C LYS A 336 -9.26 -4.89 -40.35
N GLU A 337 -7.95 -5.05 -40.21
CA GLU A 337 -7.27 -5.10 -38.91
C GLU A 337 -7.48 -3.81 -38.11
N ARG A 338 -7.25 -2.64 -38.72
CA ARG A 338 -7.50 -1.34 -38.09
C ARG A 338 -8.96 -1.17 -37.67
N GLN A 339 -9.90 -1.65 -38.48
CA GLN A 339 -11.32 -1.61 -38.14
C GLN A 339 -11.64 -2.52 -36.97
N ALA A 340 -11.04 -3.71 -36.89
CA ALA A 340 -11.18 -4.63 -35.76
C ALA A 340 -10.62 -4.02 -34.46
N THR A 341 -9.42 -3.44 -34.51
CA THR A 341 -8.81 -2.76 -33.35
C THR A 341 -9.61 -1.54 -32.92
N LEU A 342 -10.18 -0.77 -33.87
CA LEU A 342 -11.05 0.36 -33.53
C LEU A 342 -12.35 -0.12 -32.88
N LYS A 343 -12.92 -1.24 -33.32
CA LYS A 343 -14.11 -1.82 -32.68
C LYS A 343 -13.81 -2.30 -31.27
N SER A 344 -12.67 -2.98 -31.04
CA SER A 344 -12.30 -3.41 -29.69
C SER A 344 -12.05 -2.22 -28.77
N LEU A 345 -11.28 -1.22 -29.22
CA LEU A 345 -11.03 -0.01 -28.43
C LEU A 345 -12.31 0.78 -28.12
N LYS A 346 -13.27 0.83 -29.05
CA LYS A 346 -14.58 1.44 -28.79
C LYS A 346 -15.37 0.68 -27.71
N LEU A 347 -15.35 -0.65 -27.73
CA LEU A 347 -16.00 -1.47 -26.72
C LEU A 347 -15.34 -1.28 -25.35
N ASP A 348 -14.00 -1.25 -25.31
CA ASP A 348 -13.24 -1.01 -24.07
C ASP A 348 -13.53 0.38 -23.51
N LEU A 349 -13.62 1.40 -24.37
CA LEU A 349 -13.96 2.77 -23.99
C LEU A 349 -15.39 2.86 -23.45
N GLU A 350 -16.36 2.23 -24.11
CA GLU A 350 -17.76 2.20 -23.64
C GLU A 350 -17.89 1.47 -22.29
N ALA A 351 -17.14 0.38 -22.10
CA ALA A 351 -17.08 -0.33 -20.82
C ALA A 351 -16.45 0.52 -19.71
N ALA A 352 -15.36 1.23 -20.02
CA ALA A 352 -14.71 2.15 -19.09
C ALA A 352 -15.60 3.34 -18.74
N GLU A 353 -16.31 3.93 -19.70
CA GLU A 353 -17.26 5.01 -19.47
C GLU A 353 -18.45 4.57 -18.60
N LYS A 354 -19.00 3.37 -18.85
CA LYS A 354 -20.06 2.80 -17.98
C LYS A 354 -19.57 2.67 -16.54
N LYS A 355 -18.39 2.07 -16.35
CA LYS A 355 -17.80 1.91 -15.01
C LYS A 355 -17.52 3.26 -14.34
N ALA A 356 -16.99 4.24 -15.08
CA ALA A 356 -16.73 5.57 -14.55
C ALA A 356 -18.03 6.30 -14.16
N ASN A 357 -19.10 6.13 -14.92
CA ASN A 357 -20.42 6.68 -14.59
C ASN A 357 -21.04 5.99 -13.36
N GLU A 358 -20.93 4.67 -13.25
CA GLU A 358 -21.35 3.90 -12.05
C GLU A 358 -20.58 4.36 -10.81
N ASP A 359 -19.25 4.48 -10.90
CA ASP A 359 -18.40 4.96 -9.81
C ASP A 359 -18.74 6.41 -9.42
N LYS A 360 -19.08 7.26 -10.40
CA LYS A 360 -19.51 8.64 -10.16
C LYS A 360 -20.87 8.70 -9.49
N GLU A 361 -21.85 7.91 -9.91
CA GLU A 361 -23.14 7.80 -9.23
C GLU A 361 -22.98 7.30 -7.79
N ASN A 362 -22.15 6.30 -7.57
CA ASN A 362 -21.87 5.77 -6.24
C ASN A 362 -21.21 6.81 -5.34
N LEU A 363 -20.29 7.61 -5.90
CA LEU A 363 -19.66 8.73 -5.19
C LEU A 363 -20.64 9.84 -4.84
N GLU A 364 -21.56 10.20 -5.74
CA GLU A 364 -22.61 11.19 -5.43
C GLU A 364 -23.58 10.65 -4.37
N LYS A 365 -24.03 9.40 -4.46
CA LYS A 365 -24.84 8.76 -3.39
C LYS A 365 -24.12 8.76 -2.04
N ALA A 366 -22.84 8.39 -2.02
CA ALA A 366 -22.05 8.41 -0.80
C ALA A 366 -21.85 9.83 -0.23
N LYS A 367 -21.76 10.86 -1.09
CA LYS A 367 -21.74 12.26 -0.66
C LYS A 367 -23.09 12.71 -0.10
N GLU A 368 -24.20 12.32 -0.72
CA GLU A 368 -25.54 12.63 -0.23
C GLU A 368 -25.79 11.98 1.14
N GLU A 369 -25.44 10.70 1.30
CA GLU A 369 -25.50 9.99 2.58
C GLU A 369 -24.63 10.66 3.64
N LEU A 370 -23.41 11.05 3.26
CA LEU A 370 -22.50 11.77 4.15
C LEU A 370 -23.08 13.13 4.56
N HIS A 371 -23.63 13.92 3.63
CA HIS A 371 -24.29 15.19 3.95
C HIS A 371 -25.49 14.99 4.88
N ALA A 372 -26.34 13.99 4.63
CA ALA A 372 -27.45 13.65 5.52
C ALA A 372 -26.98 13.29 6.94
N VAL A 373 -25.84 12.60 7.07
CA VAL A 373 -25.22 12.30 8.38
C VAL A 373 -24.68 13.58 9.04
N LEU A 374 -24.06 14.49 8.28
CA LEU A 374 -23.57 15.77 8.80
C LEU A 374 -24.72 16.65 9.31
N ASP A 375 -25.80 16.76 8.54
CA ASP A 375 -27.01 17.50 8.90
C ASP A 375 -27.69 16.88 10.13
N GLY A 376 -27.78 15.54 10.19
CA GLY A 376 -28.31 14.84 11.36
C GLY A 376 -27.48 15.07 12.63
N ILE A 377 -26.15 15.18 12.51
CA ILE A 377 -25.27 15.56 13.62
C ILE A 377 -25.51 17.02 14.03
N GLU A 378 -25.78 17.91 13.07
CA GLU A 378 -26.14 19.31 13.34
C GLU A 378 -27.46 19.43 14.10
N GLU A 379 -28.49 18.68 13.68
CA GLU A 379 -29.78 18.62 14.35
C GLU A 379 -29.64 18.13 15.79
N VAL A 380 -28.89 17.05 16.02
CA VAL A 380 -28.62 16.53 17.37
C VAL A 380 -27.84 17.54 18.21
N PHE A 381 -26.89 18.26 17.62
CA PHE A 381 -26.15 19.32 18.29
C PHE A 381 -27.09 20.45 18.76
N TYR A 382 -28.08 20.81 17.94
CA TYR A 382 -29.07 21.83 18.25
C TYR A 382 -30.06 21.36 19.33
N ILE A 383 -30.61 20.15 19.20
CA ILE A 383 -31.54 19.54 20.17
C ILE A 383 -30.88 19.39 21.55
N ALA A 384 -29.62 18.95 21.59
CA ALA A 384 -28.88 18.79 22.84
C ALA A 384 -28.47 20.13 23.49
N SER A 385 -28.74 21.28 22.85
CA SER A 385 -28.36 22.63 23.31
C SER A 385 -26.88 22.70 23.72
N CYS A 386 -26.01 22.23 22.82
CA CYS A 386 -24.56 22.25 23.01
C CYS A 386 -23.99 23.65 22.76
N ASP A 387 -23.01 24.04 23.57
CA ASP A 387 -22.46 25.41 23.57
C ASP A 387 -21.46 25.56 22.41
N ARG A 388 -21.69 26.53 21.52
CA ARG A 388 -20.86 26.76 20.30
C ARG A 388 -19.53 27.46 20.61
N GLY A 389 -19.41 28.13 21.76
CA GLY A 389 -18.26 28.98 22.11
C GLY A 389 -16.89 28.28 22.10
N PRO A 390 -16.71 27.13 22.77
CA PRO A 390 -15.41 26.44 22.82
C PRO A 390 -14.96 25.85 21.48
N ILE A 391 -15.92 25.65 20.57
CA ILE A 391 -15.70 25.05 19.25
C ILE A 391 -15.33 26.15 18.24
N LEU A 392 -15.96 27.33 18.34
CA LEU A 392 -15.66 28.49 17.47
C LEU A 392 -14.24 29.04 17.68
N ASP A 393 -13.75 29.06 18.93
CA ASP A 393 -12.39 29.50 19.28
C ASP A 393 -11.30 28.58 18.71
N LEU A 394 -11.62 27.30 18.47
CA LEU A 394 -10.68 26.30 17.97
C LEU A 394 -10.71 26.16 16.43
N LEU A 395 -11.84 26.49 15.80
CA LEU A 395 -12.09 26.26 14.36
C LEU A 395 -12.05 27.53 13.50
N GLY A 396 -12.18 28.73 14.07
CA GLY A 396 -12.02 30.01 13.37
C GLY A 396 -13.00 30.24 12.20
N ASN A 397 -14.03 31.07 12.41
CA ASN A 397 -15.01 31.61 11.44
C ASN A 397 -15.74 30.65 10.46
N SER A 398 -15.35 29.39 10.29
CA SER A 398 -16.15 28.39 9.57
C SER A 398 -17.04 27.65 10.56
N SER A 399 -18.30 28.08 10.63
CA SER A 399 -19.31 27.55 11.57
C SER A 399 -19.96 26.24 11.11
N ASP A 400 -19.63 25.76 9.91
CA ASP A 400 -20.30 24.64 9.27
C ASP A 400 -19.63 23.30 9.63
N ILE A 401 -20.45 22.26 9.85
CA ILE A 401 -19.95 20.91 10.16
C ILE A 401 -19.37 20.29 8.89
N ASN A 402 -18.12 19.88 8.95
CA ASN A 402 -17.31 19.38 7.85
C ASN A 402 -16.53 18.14 8.32
N LEU A 403 -16.13 17.25 7.42
CA LEU A 403 -15.52 15.94 7.73
C LEU A 403 -14.38 15.99 8.78
N PHE A 404 -13.60 17.07 8.78
CA PHE A 404 -12.49 17.28 9.69
C PHE A 404 -12.91 17.72 11.10
N ASN A 405 -14.06 18.39 11.24
CA ASN A 405 -14.55 18.93 12.51
C ASN A 405 -15.64 18.05 13.17
N VAL A 406 -16.27 17.14 12.42
CA VAL A 406 -17.32 16.21 12.90
C VAL A 406 -16.96 15.52 14.21
N LYS A 407 -15.73 15.03 14.33
CA LYS A 407 -15.27 14.33 15.55
C LYS A 407 -15.30 15.24 16.79
N ILE A 408 -15.04 16.53 16.63
CA ILE A 408 -15.04 17.51 17.71
C ILE A 408 -16.49 17.83 18.13
N TYR A 409 -17.40 17.97 17.15
CA TYR A 409 -18.83 18.14 17.41
C TYR A 409 -19.42 16.90 18.13
N LEU A 410 -19.14 15.68 17.66
CA LEU A 410 -19.60 14.44 18.31
C LEU A 410 -19.09 14.30 19.74
N GLY A 411 -17.79 14.57 19.99
CA GLY A 411 -17.22 14.49 21.33
C GLY A 411 -17.81 15.52 22.31
N THR A 412 -18.31 16.65 21.79
CA THR A 412 -18.99 17.67 22.62
C THR A 412 -20.43 17.29 22.93
N ILE A 413 -21.14 16.73 21.94
CA ILE A 413 -22.47 16.11 22.13
C ILE A 413 -22.39 15.00 23.18
N GLU A 414 -21.40 14.12 23.08
CA GLU A 414 -21.19 13.00 24.02
C GLU A 414 -21.00 13.50 25.46
N LYS A 415 -20.17 14.52 25.68
CA LYS A 415 -19.96 15.13 27.01
C LYS A 415 -21.24 15.75 27.55
N LYS A 416 -22.03 16.41 26.70
CA LYS A 416 -23.28 17.06 27.12
C LYS A 416 -24.37 16.03 27.46
N ILE A 417 -24.56 15.03 26.61
CA ILE A 417 -25.48 13.90 26.87
C ILE A 417 -25.06 13.19 28.15
N SER A 418 -23.78 12.90 28.33
CA SER A 418 -23.27 12.28 29.56
C SER A 418 -23.56 13.14 30.79
N SER A 419 -23.45 14.46 30.70
CA SER A 419 -23.83 15.38 31.79
C SER A 419 -25.34 15.37 32.07
N ILE A 420 -26.19 15.35 31.04
CA ILE A 420 -27.65 15.26 31.20
C ILE A 420 -28.03 13.92 31.86
N VAL A 421 -27.48 12.80 31.38
CA VAL A 421 -27.68 11.47 31.97
C VAL A 421 -27.23 11.45 33.43
N THR A 422 -26.08 12.05 33.73
CA THR A 422 -25.59 12.14 35.11
C THR A 422 -26.53 12.97 35.98
N LYS A 423 -27.03 14.11 35.48
CA LYS A 423 -28.02 14.94 36.19
C LYS A 423 -29.35 14.21 36.40
N LEU A 424 -29.85 13.48 35.40
CA LEU A 424 -31.06 12.65 35.53
C LEU A 424 -30.84 11.53 36.56
N TYR A 425 -29.70 10.85 36.52
CA TYR A 425 -29.35 9.82 37.50
C TYR A 425 -29.30 10.37 38.93
N PHE A 426 -28.73 11.57 39.13
CA PHE A 426 -28.75 12.23 40.44
C PHE A 426 -30.14 12.73 40.85
N ALA A 427 -30.95 13.22 39.91
CA ALA A 427 -32.33 13.64 40.16
C ALA A 427 -33.23 12.45 40.55
N GLU A 428 -33.11 11.33 39.85
CA GLU A 428 -33.84 10.09 40.14
C GLU A 428 -33.44 9.54 41.52
N LYS A 429 -32.15 9.58 41.86
CA LYS A 429 -31.63 9.21 43.19
C LYS A 429 -32.06 10.20 44.29
N ALA A 430 -32.27 11.48 43.97
CA ALA A 430 -32.81 12.48 44.87
C ALA A 430 -34.32 12.31 45.10
N ILE A 431 -35.08 11.95 44.07
CA ILE A 431 -36.51 11.61 44.15
C ILE A 431 -36.72 10.35 45.01
N LEU A 432 -35.87 9.32 44.83
CA LEU A 432 -35.86 8.11 45.69
C LEU A 432 -35.47 8.41 47.16
N LYS A 433 -34.66 9.44 47.41
CA LYS A 433 -34.37 9.94 48.77
C LYS A 433 -35.51 10.78 49.35
N HIS A 434 -36.21 11.55 48.51
CA HIS A 434 -37.38 12.34 48.93
C HIS A 434 -38.60 11.47 49.22
N SER A 435 -38.85 10.37 48.48
CA SER A 435 -39.93 9.43 48.82
C SER A 435 -39.71 8.72 50.16
N LYS A 436 -38.45 8.42 50.53
CA LYS A 436 -38.09 7.94 51.88
C LYS A 436 -38.25 8.99 52.99
N LYS A 437 -38.24 10.30 52.67
CA LYS A 437 -38.46 11.39 53.63
C LYS A 437 -39.95 11.77 53.76
N PHE A 438 -40.73 11.65 52.68
CA PHE A 438 -42.14 12.05 52.64
C PHE A 438 -43.10 11.09 53.36
N SER A 439 -42.69 9.86 53.68
CA SER A 439 -43.48 8.98 54.55
C SER A 439 -43.44 9.38 56.04
N SER A 440 -42.74 10.46 56.42
CA SER A 440 -42.49 10.79 57.84
C SER A 440 -43.05 12.13 58.34
N LYS A 441 -43.73 12.94 57.53
CA LYS A 441 -44.44 14.14 58.01
C LYS A 441 -45.70 14.47 57.19
N GLU A 442 -46.84 14.02 57.72
CA GLU A 442 -48.14 14.73 57.82
C GLU A 442 -47.98 16.27 57.95
N GLU A 443 -48.86 17.17 57.51
CA GLU A 443 -50.33 17.21 57.42
C GLU A 443 -50.75 18.47 56.56
N PRO A 444 -52.05 18.82 56.34
CA PRO A 444 -52.58 19.44 55.13
C PRO A 444 -52.86 20.95 55.29
N VAL A 445 -53.43 21.64 54.28
CA VAL A 445 -54.55 22.63 54.42
C VAL A 445 -54.75 23.48 53.13
N THR A 446 -55.92 23.21 52.52
CA THR A 446 -56.93 24.02 51.78
C THR A 446 -56.58 25.02 50.65
N PRO A 447 -57.35 24.98 49.52
CA PRO A 447 -57.38 26.02 48.50
C PRO A 447 -58.51 27.04 48.73
N ILE A 448 -58.24 28.33 48.54
CA ILE A 448 -59.28 29.37 48.46
C ILE A 448 -58.98 30.28 47.25
N GLN A 449 -59.97 30.26 46.35
CA GLN A 449 -60.33 31.15 45.22
C GLN A 449 -59.36 31.32 44.06
#